data_AF-A0A8T4NP82-F1
#
_entry.id   AF-A0A8T4NP82-F1
#
_cell.length_a   1.000
_cell.length_b   1.000
_cell.length_c   1.000
_cell.angle_alpha   90.00
_cell.angle_beta   90.00
_cell.angle_gamma   90.00
#
_symmetry.space_group_name_H-M   'P 1'
#
loop_
_entity.id
_entity.type
_entity.pdbx_description
1 polymer ?
#
loop_
_entity_poly.entity_id
_entity_poly.type
_entity_poly.pdbx_seq_one_letter_code
_entity_poly.pdbx_strand_id
1 'polypeptide(L)' 'MKKEGGRSINRIALESLRFRAIELYKENKEINEIAYFFGVHRGSVSRWITTYK' A
#
# COMPACT_ATOMS: atom_id res chain seq x y z
N MET A 1 24.17 14.21 -8.55
CA MET A 1 23.72 12.86 -8.12
C MET A 1 22.58 12.42 -9.02
N LYS A 2 22.79 11.42 -9.89
CA LYS A 2 21.73 10.82 -10.70
C LYS A 2 20.88 9.92 -9.80
N LYS A 3 19.55 10.14 -9.76
CA LYS A 3 18.60 9.25 -9.08
C LYS A 3 18.40 8.02 -9.97
N GLU A 4 19.34 7.10 -9.93
CA GLU A 4 19.19 5.78 -10.55
C GLU A 4 18.31 4.90 -9.67
N GLY A 5 17.33 4.22 -10.29
CA GLY A 5 16.56 3.17 -9.65
C GLY A 5 15.15 3.55 -9.21
N GLY A 6 14.39 4.25 -10.06
CA GLY A 6 12.93 4.12 -10.01
C GLY A 6 12.56 2.67 -10.32
N ARG A 7 12.53 1.80 -9.30
CA ARG A 7 12.02 0.43 -9.42
C ARG A 7 10.59 0.55 -9.90
N SER A 8 10.35 0.23 -11.16
CA SER A 8 9.03 -0.03 -11.71
C SER A 8 8.45 -1.21 -10.92
N ILE A 9 7.79 -0.93 -9.79
CA ILE A 9 7.03 -1.97 -9.10
C ILE A 9 6.05 -2.49 -10.14
N ASN A 10 6.13 -3.80 -10.41
CA ASN A 10 5.24 -4.45 -11.36
C ASN A 10 3.80 -4.10 -10.96
N ARG A 11 3.04 -3.54 -11.90
CA ARG A 11 1.67 -3.06 -11.67
C ARG A 11 0.81 -4.13 -11.00
N ILE A 12 0.98 -5.39 -11.37
CA ILE A 12 0.26 -6.55 -10.81
C ILE A 12 0.59 -6.69 -9.32
N ALA A 13 1.88 -6.63 -8.95
CA ALA A 13 2.30 -6.71 -7.55
C ALA A 13 1.73 -5.54 -6.73
N LEU A 14 1.69 -4.34 -7.30
CA LEU A 14 1.12 -3.17 -6.63
C LEU A 14 -0.40 -3.29 -6.44
N GLU A 15 -1.12 -3.82 -7.43
CA GLU A 15 -2.54 -4.09 -7.34
C GLU A 15 -2.83 -5.14 -6.25
N SER A 16 -2.06 -6.24 -6.19
CA SER A 16 -2.20 -7.24 -5.12
C SER A 16 -1.98 -6.66 -3.72
N LEU A 17 -0.97 -5.79 -3.55
CA LEU A 17 -0.73 -5.12 -2.26
C LEU A 17 -1.89 -4.22 -1.85
N ARG A 18 -2.48 -3.49 -2.81
CA ARG A 18 -3.64 -2.61 -2.57
C ARG A 18 -4.87 -3.41 -2.16
N PHE A 19 -5.18 -4.49 -2.89
CA PHE A 19 -6.32 -5.35 -2.55
C PHE A 19 -6.17 -5.92 -1.15
N ARG A 20 -4.98 -6.44 -0.81
CA ARG A 20 -4.74 -6.99 0.52
C ARG A 20 -4.82 -5.93 1.62
N ALA A 21 -4.34 -4.71 1.38
CA ALA A 21 -4.48 -3.61 2.33
C ALA A 21 -5.95 -3.22 2.59
N ILE A 22 -6.80 -3.28 1.57
CA ILE A 22 -8.25 -3.02 1.71
C ILE A 22 -8.95 -4.14 2.48
N GLU A 23 -8.58 -5.41 2.25
CA GLU A 23 -9.11 -6.53 3.03
C GLU A 23 -8.79 -6.39 4.52
N LEU A 24 -7.53 -6.11 4.86
CA LEU A 24 -7.12 -5.90 6.26
C LEU A 24 -7.87 -4.73 6.89
N TYR A 25 -8.12 -3.65 6.13
CA TYR A 25 -8.94 -2.54 6.61
C TYR A 25 -10.40 -2.95 6.85
N LYS A 26 -10.99 -3.80 5.98
CA LYS A 26 -12.33 -4.38 6.18
C LYS A 26 -12.39 -5.33 7.39
N GLU A 27 -11.27 -5.95 7.75
CA GLU A 27 -11.11 -6.74 8.98
C GLU A 27 -10.90 -5.88 10.24
N ASN A 28 -11.10 -4.55 10.16
CA ASN A 28 -10.90 -3.57 11.23
C ASN A 28 -9.44 -3.45 11.73
N LYS A 29 -8.45 -3.70 10.86
CA LYS A 29 -7.05 -3.35 11.16
C LYS A 29 -6.81 -1.85 11.02
N GLU A 30 -6.02 -1.29 11.92
CA GLU A 30 -5.66 0.12 11.88
C GLU A 30 -4.71 0.43 10.71
N ILE A 31 -4.84 1.62 10.12
CA ILE A 31 -4.03 2.05 8.97
C ILE A 31 -2.52 1.97 9.30
N ASN A 32 -2.14 2.28 10.54
CA ASN A 32 -0.75 2.22 10.98
C ASN A 32 -0.23 0.78 11.05
N GLU A 33 -1.05 -0.18 11.48
CA GLU A 33 -0.67 -1.61 11.51
C GLU A 33 -0.50 -2.14 10.08
N ILE A 34 -1.41 -1.78 9.18
CA ILE A 34 -1.35 -2.15 7.77
C ILE A 34 -0.08 -1.56 7.12
N ALA A 35 0.21 -0.29 7.39
CA ALA A 35 1.41 0.38 6.90
C ALA A 35 2.70 -0.29 7.37
N TYR A 36 2.75 -0.66 8.65
CA TYR A 36 3.86 -1.41 9.23
C TYR A 36 4.01 -2.79 8.58
N PHE A 37 2.92 -3.54 8.41
CA PHE A 37 2.91 -4.87 7.80
C PHE A 37 3.49 -4.86 6.37
N PHE A 38 3.13 -3.86 5.56
CA PHE A 38 3.62 -3.75 4.19
C PHE A 38 4.95 -2.98 4.03
N GLY A 39 5.48 -2.41 5.11
CA GLY A 39 6.68 -1.57 5.04
C GLY A 39 6.49 -0.31 4.19
N VAL A 40 5.28 0.26 4.18
CA VAL A 40 4.94 1.47 3.40
C VAL A 40 4.51 2.60 4.32
N HIS A 41 4.51 3.84 3.81
CA HIS A 41 4.01 4.97 4.56
C HIS A 41 2.48 4.88 4.75
N ARG A 42 1.98 5.25 5.94
CA ARG A 42 0.53 5.27 6.26
C ARG A 42 -0.31 6.07 5.27
N GLY A 43 0.26 7.15 4.69
CA GLY A 43 -0.40 7.94 3.66
C GLY A 43 -0.64 7.16 2.36
N SER A 44 0.23 6.21 2.03
CA SER A 44 0.04 5.31 0.87
C SER A 44 -1.15 4.39 1.11
N VAL A 45 -1.24 3.79 2.31
CA VAL A 45 -2.36 2.93 2.70
C VAL A 45 -3.67 3.71 2.73
N SER A 46 -3.67 4.89 3.35
CA SER A 46 -4.83 5.80 3.36
C SER A 46 -5.29 6.12 1.94
N ARG A 47 -4.36 6.46 1.03
CA ARG A 47 -4.69 6.72 -0.37
C ARG A 47 -5.27 5.49 -1.07
N TRP A 48 -4.71 4.30 -0.85
CA TRP A 48 -5.24 3.06 -1.42
C TRP A 48 -6.67 2.81 -0.97
N ILE A 49 -6.94 2.94 0.33
CA ILE A 49 -8.29 2.80 0.88
C ILE A 49 -9.22 3.85 0.28
N THR A 50 -8.86 5.13 0.25
CA THR A 50 -9.76 6.18 -0.27
C THR A 50 -9.99 6.10 -1.77
N THR A 51 -9.02 5.61 -2.55
CA THR A 51 -9.12 5.57 -4.02
C THR A 51 -9.78 4.29 -4.54
N TYR A 52 -9.71 3.19 -3.78
CA TYR A 52 -10.12 1.86 -4.26
C TYR A 52 -11.12 1.13 -3.34
N LYS A 53 -11.54 1.72 -2.23
CA LYS A 53 -12.70 1.25 -1.44
C LYS A 53 -13.99 1.47 -2.21
#